data_AF-A0A4C1UQ97-F1
#
_entry.id   AF-A0A4C1UQ97-F1
#
_cell.length_a   1.000
_cell.length_b   1.000
_cell.length_c   1.000
_cell.angle_alpha   90.00
_cell.angle_beta   90.00
_cell.angle_gamma   90.00
#
_symmetry.space_group_name_H-M   'P 1'
#
loop_
_entity.id
_entity.type
_entity.pdbx_description
1 polymer ?
#
loop_
_entity_poly.entity_id
_entity_poly.type
_entity_poly.pdbx_seq_one_letter_code
_entity_poly.pdbx_strand_id
1 'polypeptide(L)'
;MKKALADQRFPLSVIKLLTRQVAWLRVDTQTILTIASHVITKNHRIAVNHSDRRVWFLHIHDVRQSDRGWYMCQLNTDPMKSQTAYLDVVVPPDILDYPTSSDQVAREGANVTLRCAAHGVPTPHVVWRREAGDLLPATNFSDTHSKYVTTF
;
A
#
# COMPACT_ATOMS: atom_id res chain seq x y z
N MET A 1 -7.05 0.44 -10.68
CA MET A 1 -6.19 0.70 -9.52
C MET A 1 -5.39 -0.57 -9.25
N LYS A 2 -4.07 -0.49 -9.01
CA LYS A 2 -3.24 -1.66 -8.65
C LYS A 2 -2.87 -1.57 -7.17
N LYS A 3 -3.06 -2.67 -6.43
CA LYS A 3 -2.66 -2.82 -5.02
C LYS A 3 -1.31 -3.52 -4.93
N ALA A 4 -0.40 -3.00 -4.12
CA ALA A 4 0.97 -3.49 -3.97
C ALA A 4 1.24 -4.08 -2.59
N LEU A 5 1.76 -5.32 -2.53
CA LEU A 5 2.30 -5.96 -1.32
C LEU A 5 3.83 -6.18 -1.40
N ALA A 6 4.37 -6.31 -2.61
CA ALA A 6 5.81 -6.26 -2.93
C ALA A 6 5.98 -5.86 -4.42
N ASP A 7 7.21 -5.49 -4.81
CA ASP A 7 7.71 -5.24 -6.19
C ASP A 7 6.68 -4.95 -7.29
N GLN A 8 6.48 -3.67 -7.62
CA GLN A 8 5.47 -3.25 -8.58
C GLN A 8 6.00 -3.02 -9.99
N ARG A 9 5.14 -3.36 -10.96
CA ARG A 9 5.41 -3.25 -12.40
C ARG A 9 4.29 -2.46 -13.09
N PHE A 10 4.66 -1.34 -13.70
CA PHE A 10 3.76 -0.50 -14.49
C PHE A 10 4.02 -0.72 -16.00
N PRO A 11 3.16 -1.50 -16.69
CA PRO A 11 3.27 -1.68 -18.13
C PRO A 11 2.71 -0.46 -18.87
N LEU A 12 3.45 -0.02 -19.89
CA LEU A 12 3.00 0.90 -20.93
C LEU A 12 3.09 0.21 -22.29
N SER A 13 1.95 -0.02 -22.92
CA SER A 13 1.87 -0.63 -24.25
C SER A 13 1.98 0.41 -25.37
N VAL A 14 3.17 0.56 -25.96
CA VAL A 14 3.46 1.42 -27.12
C VAL A 14 3.25 0.64 -28.42
N ILE A 15 1.99 0.43 -28.78
CA ILE A 15 1.59 -0.51 -29.84
C ILE A 15 2.11 -0.12 -31.26
N LYS A 16 2.55 1.14 -31.50
CA LYS A 16 2.90 1.58 -32.87
C LYS A 16 3.86 2.80 -33.03
N LEU A 17 4.90 2.96 -32.20
CA LEU A 17 5.82 4.12 -32.28
C LEU A 17 7.32 3.72 -32.25
N LEU A 18 7.83 3.18 -33.36
CA LEU A 18 9.16 2.54 -33.48
C LEU A 18 10.41 3.42 -33.24
N THR A 19 10.27 4.74 -33.10
CA THR A 19 11.40 5.69 -32.99
C THR A 19 11.29 6.68 -31.82
N ARG A 20 10.30 6.52 -30.95
CA ARG A 20 9.97 7.53 -29.93
C ARG A 20 10.48 7.15 -28.54
N GLN A 21 11.04 8.12 -27.83
CA GLN A 21 11.53 7.97 -26.47
C GLN A 21 10.36 8.01 -25.49
N VAL A 22 10.41 7.10 -24.53
CA VAL A 22 9.48 6.99 -23.40
C VAL A 22 10.13 7.58 -22.17
N ALA A 23 9.45 8.46 -21.45
CA ALA A 23 9.89 8.96 -20.15
C ALA A 23 8.86 8.57 -19.06
N TRP A 24 9.35 8.18 -17.89
CA TRP A 24 8.53 7.98 -16.70
C TRP A 24 8.81 9.10 -15.71
N LEU A 25 7.75 9.66 -15.13
CA LEU A 25 7.84 10.71 -14.11
C LEU A 25 6.84 10.49 -12.97
N ARG A 26 7.17 11.02 -11.80
CA ARG A 26 6.29 11.08 -10.63
C ARG A 26 5.52 12.41 -10.69
N VAL A 27 4.18 12.36 -10.64
CA VAL A 27 3.32 13.51 -10.99
C VAL A 27 3.22 14.55 -9.87
N ASP A 28 3.17 14.09 -8.62
CA ASP A 28 3.11 14.92 -7.41
C ASP A 28 4.37 15.77 -7.22
N THR A 29 5.56 15.21 -7.48
CA THR A 29 6.85 15.89 -7.35
C THR A 29 7.45 16.36 -8.67
N GLN A 30 6.72 16.22 -9.79
CA GLN A 30 7.17 16.52 -11.15
C GLN A 30 8.55 15.96 -11.52
N THR A 31 8.95 14.84 -10.90
CA THR A 31 10.32 14.32 -10.95
C THR A 31 10.46 13.29 -12.07
N ILE A 32 11.40 13.51 -12.99
CA ILE A 32 11.77 12.53 -14.01
C ILE A 32 12.44 11.33 -13.33
N LEU A 33 11.90 10.14 -13.54
CA LEU A 33 12.41 8.89 -13.03
C LEU A 33 13.36 8.24 -14.04
N THR A 34 12.90 8.09 -15.30
CA THR A 34 13.65 7.43 -16.37
C THR A 34 13.38 8.10 -17.72
N ILE A 35 14.35 8.01 -18.64
CA ILE A 35 14.22 8.38 -20.05
C ILE A 35 14.78 7.24 -20.90
N ALA A 36 13.95 6.68 -21.76
CA ALA A 36 14.20 5.41 -22.45
C ALA A 36 14.71 4.35 -21.45
N SER A 37 15.86 3.72 -21.76
CA SER A 37 16.52 2.71 -20.91
C SER A 37 17.35 3.29 -19.76
N HIS A 38 17.43 4.62 -19.61
CA HIS A 38 18.27 5.28 -18.61
C HIS A 38 17.46 5.69 -17.38
N VAL A 39 17.88 5.25 -16.20
CA VAL A 39 17.35 5.74 -14.92
C VAL A 39 18.04 7.07 -14.60
N ILE A 40 17.25 8.13 -14.42
CA ILE A 40 17.71 9.50 -14.16
C ILE A 40 17.64 9.83 -12.66
N THR A 41 16.66 9.25 -11.96
CA THR A 41 16.53 9.42 -10.52
C THR A 41 17.66 8.73 -9.74
N LYS A 42 18.07 9.33 -8.61
CA LYS A 42 19.02 8.72 -7.67
C LYS A 42 18.43 7.55 -6.86
N ASN A 43 17.12 7.28 -6.99
CA ASN A 43 16.48 6.20 -6.26
C ASN A 43 16.84 4.82 -6.89
N HIS A 44 17.79 4.11 -6.26
CA HIS A 44 18.24 2.78 -6.68
C HIS A 44 17.15 1.70 -6.77
N ARG A 45 15.96 1.93 -6.19
CA ARG A 45 14.81 1.02 -6.29
C ARG A 45 14.08 1.13 -7.64
N ILE A 46 14.38 2.14 -8.44
CA ILE A 46 13.76 2.37 -9.74
C ILE A 46 14.56 1.67 -10.84
N ALA A 47 13.91 0.79 -11.59
CA ALA A 47 14.46 0.16 -12.77
C ALA A 47 13.49 0.28 -13.96
N VAL A 48 14.01 0.13 -15.17
CA VAL A 48 13.21 0.13 -16.40
C VAL A 48 13.61 -1.05 -17.28
N ASN A 49 12.62 -1.70 -17.89
CA ASN A 49 12.83 -2.74 -18.89
C ASN A 49 11.86 -2.53 -20.07
N HIS A 50 12.11 -3.18 -21.21
CA HIS A 50 11.22 -3.15 -22.36
C HIS A 50 11.16 -4.52 -23.07
N SER A 51 9.98 -4.89 -23.56
CA SER A 51 9.79 -6.04 -24.45
C SER A 51 9.69 -5.55 -25.90
N ASP A 52 10.61 -6.01 -26.76
CA ASP A 52 10.67 -5.74 -28.21
C ASP A 52 10.56 -4.26 -28.61
N ARG A 53 10.92 -3.35 -27.70
CA ARG A 53 10.69 -1.89 -27.74
C ARG A 53 9.22 -1.48 -27.91
N ARG A 54 8.28 -2.42 -27.80
CA ARG A 54 6.81 -2.21 -27.88
C ARG A 54 6.17 -1.95 -26.53
N VAL A 55 6.65 -2.57 -25.46
CA VAL A 55 6.09 -2.38 -24.11
C VAL A 55 7.21 -1.95 -23.19
N TRP A 56 7.02 -0.82 -22.50
CA TRP A 56 7.95 -0.29 -21.51
C TRP A 56 7.41 -0.54 -20.11
N PHE A 57 8.28 -0.98 -19.21
CA PHE A 57 7.93 -1.34 -17.84
C PHE A 57 8.74 -0.48 -16.87
N LEU A 58 8.06 0.33 -16.06
CA LEU A 58 8.65 0.92 -14.86
C LEU A 58 8.55 -0.10 -13.71
N HIS A 59 9.68 -0.38 -13.09
CA HIS A 59 9.81 -1.25 -11.93
C HIS A 59 10.13 -0.39 -10.70
N ILE A 60 9.44 -0.67 -9.60
CA ILE A 60 9.72 -0.11 -8.28
C ILE A 60 9.91 -1.30 -7.34
N HIS A 61 11.16 -1.54 -6.95
CA HIS A 61 11.54 -2.57 -5.96
C HIS A 61 11.33 -2.05 -4.54
N ASP A 62 11.11 -2.95 -3.58
CA ASP A 62 10.93 -2.59 -2.15
C ASP A 62 9.94 -1.42 -2.00
N VAL A 63 8.68 -1.66 -2.38
CA VAL A 63 7.65 -0.61 -2.49
C VAL A 63 7.23 -0.15 -1.11
N ARG A 64 7.34 1.15 -0.86
CA ARG A 64 7.05 1.78 0.43
C ARG A 64 5.79 2.63 0.34
N GLN A 65 5.17 2.91 1.49
CA GLN A 65 3.99 3.77 1.56
C GLN A 65 4.24 5.17 0.94
N SER A 66 5.47 5.68 0.98
CA SER A 66 5.89 6.94 0.34
C SER A 66 5.93 6.90 -1.20
N ASP A 67 5.90 5.72 -1.82
CA ASP A 67 5.77 5.55 -3.27
C ASP A 67 4.32 5.65 -3.75
N ARG A 68 3.34 5.61 -2.84
CA ARG A 68 1.93 5.79 -3.18
C ARG A 68 1.72 7.13 -3.88
N GLY A 69 1.07 7.12 -5.05
CA GLY A 69 0.85 8.33 -5.82
C GLY A 69 0.59 8.10 -7.30
N TRP A 70 0.56 9.21 -8.05
CA TRP A 70 0.38 9.21 -9.49
C TRP A 70 1.73 9.15 -10.21
N TYR A 71 1.85 8.17 -11.10
CA TYR A 71 2.96 8.03 -12.04
C TYR A 71 2.44 8.34 -13.44
N MET A 72 3.22 9.06 -14.21
CA MET A 72 2.93 9.35 -15.61
C MET A 72 4.00 8.75 -16.48
N CYS A 73 3.56 8.14 -17.57
CA CYS A 73 4.39 7.87 -18.71
C CYS A 73 4.13 8.90 -19.80
N GLN A 74 5.19 9.35 -20.46
CA GLN A 74 5.19 10.39 -21.47
C GLN A 74 5.95 9.91 -22.72
N LEU A 75 5.44 10.26 -23.89
CA LEU A 75 6.07 10.01 -25.18
C LEU A 75 6.54 11.34 -25.78
N ASN A 76 7.71 11.36 -26.44
CA ASN A 76 8.17 12.51 -27.22
C ASN A 76 7.43 12.65 -28.57
N THR A 77 6.10 12.75 -28.50
CA THR A 77 5.23 13.08 -29.64
C THR A 77 4.95 14.57 -29.70
N ASP A 78 4.57 15.04 -30.88
CA ASP A 78 3.95 16.34 -31.08
C ASP A 78 2.56 16.10 -31.70
N PRO A 79 1.45 16.50 -31.04
CA PRO A 79 1.39 16.94 -29.64
C PRO A 79 1.81 15.81 -28.67
N MET A 80 2.23 16.19 -27.47
CA MET A 80 2.73 15.27 -26.44
C MET A 80 1.65 14.32 -25.93
N LYS A 81 1.92 13.01 -26.00
CA LYS A 81 1.03 11.96 -25.50
C LYS A 81 1.54 11.43 -24.16
N SER A 82 0.64 11.31 -23.21
CA SER A 82 0.93 10.76 -21.88
C SER A 82 -0.19 9.84 -21.39
N GLN A 83 0.15 8.99 -20.43
CA GLN A 83 -0.78 8.11 -19.73
C GLN A 83 -0.42 8.10 -18.24
N THR A 84 -1.42 8.26 -17.38
CA THR A 84 -1.25 8.24 -15.92
C THR A 84 -1.74 6.93 -15.30
N ALA A 85 -1.11 6.53 -14.20
CA ALA A 85 -1.50 5.39 -13.38
C ALA A 85 -1.31 5.72 -11.89
N TYR A 86 -2.23 5.25 -11.05
CA TYR A 86 -2.11 5.38 -9.60
C TYR A 86 -1.52 4.11 -8.99
N LEU A 87 -0.43 4.26 -8.23
CA LEU A 87 0.13 3.24 -7.34
C LEU A 87 -0.58 3.33 -5.99
N ASP A 88 -1.37 2.31 -5.65
CA ASP A 88 -1.94 2.15 -4.31
C ASP A 88 -1.13 1.09 -3.54
N VAL A 89 -0.58 1.49 -2.41
CA VAL A 89 0.28 0.63 -1.57
C VAL A 89 -0.56 0.13 -0.41
N VAL A 90 -0.67 -1.19 -0.29
CA VAL A 90 -1.37 -1.85 0.81
C VAL A 90 -0.35 -2.47 1.76
N VAL A 91 -0.64 -2.39 3.04
CA VAL A 91 0.21 -2.91 4.11
C VAL A 91 -0.61 -3.98 4.83
N PRO A 92 -0.12 -5.21 4.98
CA PRO A 92 -0.86 -6.25 5.69
C PRO A 92 -1.17 -5.81 7.13
N PRO A 93 -2.25 -6.32 7.73
CA PRO A 93 -2.58 -6.01 9.11
C PRO A 93 -1.56 -6.62 10.06
N ASP A 94 -1.08 -5.82 11.01
CA ASP A 94 -0.15 -6.27 12.05
C ASP A 94 -0.51 -5.65 13.41
N ILE A 95 -0.44 -6.47 14.45
CA ILE A 95 -0.92 -6.13 15.80
C ILE A 95 0.21 -5.46 16.56
N LEU A 96 -0.05 -4.26 17.08
CA LEU A 96 0.90 -3.50 17.87
C LEU A 96 0.99 -4.07 19.28
N ASP A 97 2.19 -4.32 19.80
CA ASP A 97 2.40 -4.74 21.20
C ASP A 97 1.79 -3.75 22.21
N TYR A 98 1.76 -2.46 21.87
CA TYR A 98 1.16 -1.40 22.66
C TYR A 98 0.29 -0.50 21.78
N PRO A 99 -0.94 -0.11 22.19
CA PRO A 99 -1.59 -0.34 23.50
C PRO A 99 -2.48 -1.59 23.56
N THR A 100 -2.10 -2.68 22.88
CA THR A 100 -2.78 -3.98 23.01
C THR A 100 -2.62 -4.55 24.43
N SER A 101 -3.65 -5.23 24.92
CA SER A 101 -3.62 -5.89 26.23
C SER A 101 -2.79 -7.17 26.15
N SER A 102 -1.79 -7.29 27.02
CA SER A 102 -1.21 -8.58 27.42
C SER A 102 -2.23 -9.39 28.26
N ASP A 103 -1.82 -10.56 28.72
CA ASP A 103 -2.56 -11.35 29.72
C ASP A 103 -3.04 -10.46 30.89
N GLN A 104 -4.33 -10.57 31.22
CA GLN A 104 -4.98 -9.82 32.30
C GLN A 104 -5.45 -10.78 33.38
N VAL A 105 -5.24 -10.43 34.63
CA VAL A 105 -5.76 -11.15 35.81
C VAL A 105 -6.69 -10.22 36.56
N ALA A 106 -7.90 -10.69 36.84
CA ALA A 106 -8.91 -9.94 37.57
C ALA A 106 -9.63 -10.81 38.59
N ARG A 107 -10.26 -10.17 39.58
CA ARG A 107 -11.14 -10.84 40.54
C ARG A 107 -12.54 -10.96 39.94
N GLU A 108 -13.29 -11.95 40.40
CA GLU A 108 -14.72 -12.05 40.13
C GLU A 108 -15.45 -10.77 40.59
N GLY A 109 -16.38 -10.26 39.78
CA GLY A 109 -17.04 -8.96 39.99
C GLY A 109 -16.21 -7.73 39.58
N ALA A 110 -15.02 -7.92 38.98
CA ALA A 110 -14.15 -6.82 38.58
C ALA A 110 -14.16 -6.54 37.07
N ASN A 111 -13.98 -5.27 36.73
CA ASN A 111 -14.08 -4.76 35.37
C ASN A 111 -12.77 -4.98 34.59
N VAL A 112 -12.82 -5.69 33.45
CA VAL A 112 -11.66 -5.92 32.57
C VAL A 112 -11.92 -5.39 31.16
N THR A 113 -11.03 -4.53 30.68
CA THR A 113 -11.00 -4.08 29.28
C THR A 113 -9.84 -4.74 28.56
N LEU A 114 -10.15 -5.53 27.52
CA LEU A 114 -9.16 -5.99 26.55
C LEU A 114 -9.05 -4.98 25.41
N ARG A 115 -7.81 -4.62 25.06
CA ARG A 115 -7.47 -3.72 23.95
C ARG A 115 -6.72 -4.50 22.88
N CYS A 116 -6.97 -4.17 21.63
CA CYS A 116 -6.18 -4.63 20.50
C CYS A 116 -6.06 -3.47 19.53
N ALA A 117 -4.83 -3.07 19.25
CA ALA A 117 -4.50 -2.05 18.27
C ALA A 117 -3.76 -2.74 17.12
N ALA A 118 -4.29 -2.63 15.91
CA ALA A 118 -3.66 -3.16 14.70
C ALA A 118 -3.48 -2.03 13.69
N HIS A 119 -2.35 -2.06 12.99
CA HIS A 119 -2.05 -1.14 11.91
C HIS A 119 -2.06 -1.89 10.57
N GLY A 120 -2.28 -1.17 9.47
CA GLY A 120 -2.40 -1.74 8.14
C GLY A 120 -3.01 -0.74 7.15
N VAL A 121 -2.93 -1.03 5.85
CA VAL A 121 -3.52 -0.20 4.80
C VAL A 121 -4.26 -1.09 3.80
N PRO A 122 -5.60 -0.97 3.66
CA PRO A 122 -6.49 -0.10 4.44
C PRO A 122 -6.52 -0.46 5.93
N THR A 123 -7.01 0.45 6.76
CA THR A 123 -7.16 0.27 8.21
C THR A 123 -7.86 -1.06 8.54
N PRO A 124 -7.27 -1.92 9.39
CA PRO A 124 -7.88 -3.20 9.74
C PRO A 124 -9.11 -3.04 10.64
N HIS A 125 -10.07 -3.96 10.50
CA HIS A 125 -11.21 -4.12 11.39
C HIS A 125 -10.90 -5.21 12.43
N VAL A 126 -11.04 -4.90 13.72
CA VAL A 126 -10.66 -5.79 14.83
C VAL A 126 -11.88 -6.54 15.35
N VAL A 127 -11.81 -7.87 15.39
CA VAL A 127 -12.89 -8.73 15.89
C VAL A 127 -12.39 -9.57 17.06
N TRP A 128 -13.13 -9.54 18.17
CA TRP A 128 -12.87 -10.41 19.32
C TRP A 128 -13.64 -11.73 19.19
N ARG A 129 -13.02 -12.82 19.61
CA ARG A 129 -13.63 -14.15 19.74
C ARG A 129 -12.99 -14.91 20.91
N ARG A 130 -13.73 -15.81 21.54
CA ARG A 130 -13.15 -16.82 22.44
C ARG A 130 -12.54 -17.96 21.61
N GLU A 131 -11.46 -18.56 22.09
CA GLU A 131 -10.77 -19.65 21.40
C GLU A 131 -11.68 -20.89 21.21
N ALA A 132 -12.42 -21.27 22.26
CA ALA A 132 -13.37 -22.37 22.25
C ALA A 132 -14.66 -22.10 21.44
N GLY A 133 -14.81 -20.91 20.84
CA GLY A 133 -16.03 -20.51 20.12
C GLY A 133 -17.22 -20.12 20.99
N ASP A 134 -17.07 -20.17 22.33
CA ASP A 134 -18.06 -19.70 23.29
C ASP A 134 -18.51 -18.27 23.03
N LEU A 135 -19.77 -17.97 23.35
CA LEU A 135 -20.33 -16.63 23.20
C LEU A 135 -19.56 -15.63 24.09
N LEU A 136 -19.26 -14.47 23.50
CA LEU A 136 -18.90 -13.30 24.30
C LEU A 136 -20.18 -12.78 24.99
N PRO A 137 -20.11 -12.30 26.23
CA PRO A 137 -21.25 -11.66 26.88
C PRO A 137 -21.73 -10.46 26.04
N ALA A 138 -23.03 -10.19 26.09
CA ALA A 138 -23.67 -9.11 25.35
C ALA A 138 -23.16 -7.74 25.83
N THR A 139 -22.11 -7.25 25.18
CA THR A 139 -21.36 -6.05 25.55
C THR A 139 -21.30 -5.07 24.37
N ASN A 140 -21.05 -3.80 24.67
CA ASN A 140 -20.98 -2.73 23.66
C ASN A 140 -19.67 -2.80 22.86
N PHE A 141 -19.62 -3.69 21.87
CA PHE A 141 -18.58 -3.67 20.84
C PHE A 141 -18.68 -2.37 20.03
N SER A 142 -17.66 -1.51 20.13
CA SER A 142 -17.59 -0.27 19.35
C SER A 142 -16.37 -0.28 18.44
N ASP A 143 -16.61 -0.32 17.13
CA ASP A 143 -15.60 -0.41 16.06
C ASP A 143 -14.89 0.94 15.83
N THR A 144 -14.27 1.48 16.88
CA THR A 144 -13.63 2.80 16.87
C THR A 144 -12.28 2.80 17.58
N HIS A 145 -11.26 2.24 16.91
CA HIS A 145 -9.82 2.56 17.00
C HIS A 145 -9.09 2.59 18.37
N SER A 146 -9.77 2.41 19.50
CA SER A 146 -9.26 2.24 20.89
C SER A 146 -10.39 2.47 21.92
N LYS A 147 -11.32 1.51 22.12
CA LYS A 147 -12.39 1.65 23.13
C LYS A 147 -12.67 0.43 23.99
N TYR A 148 -13.46 0.69 25.04
CA TYR A 148 -13.44 0.08 26.37
C TYR A 148 -14.63 -0.87 26.58
N VAL A 149 -14.46 -1.94 27.39
CA VAL A 149 -15.55 -2.86 27.77
C VAL A 149 -15.43 -3.33 29.23
N THR A 150 -16.60 -3.74 29.75
CA THR A 150 -17.01 -4.20 31.08
C THR A 150 -18.11 -5.28 30.91
N THR A 151 -18.38 -6.27 31.78
CA THR A 151 -17.91 -6.67 33.13
C THR A 151 -18.03 -8.21 33.25
N PHE A 152 -17.43 -8.83 34.27
CA PHE A 152 -17.90 -10.10 34.85
C PHE A 152 -18.12 -9.94 36.35
#